data_AF-A0A2G5UVG2-F1
#
_entry.id   AF-A0A2G5UVG2-F1
#
_cell.length_a   1.000
_cell.length_b   1.000
_cell.length_c   1.000
_cell.angle_alpha   90.00
_cell.angle_beta   90.00
_cell.angle_gamma   90.00
#
_symmetry.space_group_name_H-M   'P 1'
#
loop_
_entity.id
_entity.type
_entity.pdbx_description
1 polymer ?
#
loop_
_entity_poly.entity_id
_entity_poly.type
_entity_poly.pdbx_seq_one_letter_code
_entity_poly.pdbx_strand_id
1 'polypeptide(L)'
;MIVFAGIPSSLDSWKTSEVSWDTCLSQCWYDEDCKIPSDPTDCLPKPSDFFNQTFTETNNKSQIIRSEFSYSNGQYRVVYTVSKCPNATDLYTRTVGAKTYHVCVGFRLFEGRIGTFYDAQKLCKEDGGYGLTGPLDDNEYAIFKDKGLALRKVNGQDKGGYFWIDGFSNQTKYVFLYEDESHNGATGYPIHPQNQYKNPPTGYFMLFPGKEDVMGDYEAEKSWFVNYYFIGALCRVNDVPQD
;
A
#
# COMPACT_ATOMS: atom_id res chain seq x y z
N MET A 1 15.24 2.13 -31.51
CA MET A 1 15.14 0.69 -31.20
C MET A 1 14.51 0.56 -29.83
N ILE A 2 13.56 -0.35 -29.63
CA ILE A 2 12.93 -0.58 -28.32
C ILE A 2 13.32 -1.97 -27.85
N VAL A 3 13.82 -2.04 -26.62
CA VAL A 3 14.21 -3.24 -25.93
C VAL A 3 13.16 -3.51 -24.85
N PHE A 4 12.40 -4.57 -25.04
CA PHE A 4 11.52 -5.11 -24.02
C PHE A 4 12.31 -5.98 -23.05
N ALA A 5 12.12 -5.76 -21.76
CA ALA A 5 12.55 -6.66 -20.70
C ALA A 5 11.33 -6.98 -19.82
N GLY A 6 10.64 -8.08 -20.12
CA GLY A 6 9.50 -8.59 -19.36
C GLY A 6 8.45 -9.28 -20.25
N ILE A 7 7.59 -10.12 -19.66
CA ILE A 7 6.76 -11.11 -20.37
C ILE A 7 5.27 -10.74 -20.28
N PRO A 8 4.55 -10.58 -21.41
CA PRO A 8 3.09 -10.65 -21.46
C PRO A 8 2.66 -12.11 -21.32
N SER A 9 1.86 -12.39 -20.28
CA SER A 9 0.99 -13.55 -19.91
C SER A 9 1.23 -14.99 -20.41
N SER A 10 2.24 -15.31 -21.23
CA SER A 10 2.64 -16.69 -21.52
C SER A 10 4.12 -16.77 -21.87
N LEU A 11 4.81 -17.74 -21.25
CA LEU A 11 6.14 -18.30 -21.53
C LEU A 11 7.22 -17.96 -20.49
N ASP A 12 7.67 -19.03 -19.85
CA ASP A 12 8.86 -19.10 -19.01
C ASP A 12 10.09 -18.45 -19.68
N SER A 13 10.82 -17.64 -18.90
CA SER A 13 12.13 -17.01 -19.16
C SER A 13 12.22 -15.65 -19.86
N TRP A 14 13.28 -14.90 -19.50
CA TRP A 14 13.66 -13.60 -20.04
C TRP A 14 13.91 -13.66 -21.54
N LYS A 15 13.19 -12.86 -22.33
CA LYS A 15 13.40 -12.73 -23.77
C LYS A 15 13.62 -11.28 -24.17
N THR A 16 14.83 -10.98 -24.65
CA THR A 16 15.12 -9.70 -25.30
C THR A 16 14.55 -9.74 -26.71
N SER A 17 13.61 -8.86 -27.00
CA SER A 17 13.02 -8.69 -28.33
C SER A 17 13.47 -7.35 -28.90
N GLU A 18 14.24 -7.35 -29.98
CA GLU A 18 14.51 -6.14 -30.77
C GLU A 18 13.43 -6.00 -31.84
N VAL A 19 12.60 -4.98 -31.70
CA VAL A 19 11.57 -4.63 -32.70
C VAL A 19 11.69 -3.17 -33.09
N SER A 20 11.24 -2.84 -34.31
CA SER A 20 11.11 -1.45 -34.72
C SER A 20 10.04 -0.75 -33.89
N TRP A 21 10.09 0.58 -33.84
CA TRP A 21 9.10 1.39 -33.11
C TRP A 21 7.67 1.13 -33.62
N ASP A 22 7.50 1.02 -34.94
CA ASP A 22 6.20 0.76 -35.55
C ASP A 22 5.67 -0.63 -35.22
N THR A 23 6.55 -1.64 -35.17
CA THR A 23 6.18 -3.01 -34.77
C THR A 23 5.81 -3.08 -33.29
N CYS A 24 6.50 -2.34 -32.42
CA CYS A 24 6.15 -2.23 -31.00
C CYS A 24 4.76 -1.64 -30.79
N LEU A 25 4.48 -0.50 -31.43
CA LEU A 25 3.16 0.15 -31.33
C LEU A 25 2.06 -0.79 -31.78
N SER A 26 2.25 -1.48 -32.91
CA SER A 26 1.30 -2.48 -33.39
C SER A 26 1.10 -3.63 -32.40
N GLN A 27 2.16 -4.17 -31.81
CA GLN A 27 2.05 -5.30 -30.87
C GLN A 27 1.35 -4.89 -29.58
N CYS A 28 1.73 -3.76 -29.00
CA CYS A 28 1.11 -3.25 -27.77
C CYS A 28 -0.36 -2.86 -27.99
N TRP A 29 -0.74 -2.37 -29.18
CA TRP A 29 -2.12 -2.05 -29.52
C TRP A 29 -3.05 -3.29 -29.54
N TYR A 30 -2.51 -4.47 -29.84
CA TYR A 30 -3.26 -5.73 -29.90
C TYR A 30 -3.14 -6.59 -28.64
N ASP A 31 -2.36 -6.15 -27.65
CA ASP A 31 -2.15 -6.85 -26.38
C ASP A 31 -2.98 -6.18 -25.28
N GLU A 32 -3.98 -6.89 -24.75
CA GLU A 32 -4.91 -6.36 -23.73
C GLU A 32 -4.19 -6.00 -22.41
N ASP A 33 -3.01 -6.56 -22.17
CA ASP A 33 -2.20 -6.31 -20.98
C ASP A 33 -1.21 -5.14 -21.17
N CYS A 34 -1.03 -4.63 -22.40
CA CYS A 34 -0.09 -3.56 -22.71
C CYS A 34 -0.76 -2.18 -22.66
N LYS A 35 -0.45 -1.37 -21.64
CA LYS A 35 -0.91 0.02 -21.55
C LYS A 35 0.19 1.02 -21.87
N ILE A 36 0.08 1.67 -23.04
CA ILE A 36 0.88 2.85 -23.36
C ILE A 36 0.32 4.02 -22.51
N PRO A 37 1.15 4.70 -21.69
CA PRO A 37 0.72 5.92 -21.04
C PRO A 37 0.37 6.94 -22.13
N SER A 38 -0.85 7.48 -22.07
CA SER A 38 -1.54 8.23 -23.13
C SER A 38 -1.87 7.38 -24.37
N ASP A 39 -3.14 7.00 -24.52
CA ASP A 39 -3.72 6.49 -25.77
C ASP A 39 -3.59 7.61 -26.83
N PRO A 40 -2.60 7.56 -27.74
CA PRO A 40 -2.32 8.69 -28.59
C PRO A 40 -3.30 8.62 -29.75
N THR A 41 -4.30 9.51 -29.74
CA THR A 41 -5.03 9.84 -30.98
C THR A 41 -4.13 10.53 -32.02
N ASP A 42 -2.88 10.89 -31.65
CA ASP A 42 -1.91 11.58 -32.50
C ASP A 42 -0.50 10.96 -32.44
N CYS A 43 0.14 10.84 -33.61
CA CYS A 43 1.56 10.50 -33.73
C CYS A 43 2.43 11.69 -33.28
N LEU A 44 3.02 11.60 -32.09
CA LEU A 44 3.90 12.65 -31.56
C LEU A 44 5.29 12.69 -32.27
N PRO A 45 5.89 13.87 -32.44
CA PRO A 45 7.09 14.07 -33.26
C PRO A 45 8.39 13.57 -32.63
N LYS A 46 8.44 13.37 -31.29
CA LYS A 46 9.57 12.74 -30.62
C LYS A 46 9.10 11.55 -29.79
N PRO A 47 9.82 10.42 -29.84
CA PRO A 47 9.41 9.26 -29.06
C PRO A 47 9.56 9.47 -27.53
N SER A 48 10.29 10.50 -27.07
CA SER A 48 10.27 10.98 -25.67
C SER A 48 8.90 11.52 -25.22
N ASP A 49 8.10 12.04 -26.16
CA ASP A 49 6.85 12.74 -25.87
C ASP A 49 5.70 11.76 -25.61
N PHE A 50 5.87 10.48 -25.98
CA PHE A 50 4.96 9.39 -25.63
C PHE A 50 5.16 8.88 -24.19
N PHE A 51 6.32 9.15 -23.58
CA PHE A 51 6.65 8.70 -22.23
C PHE A 51 6.83 9.91 -21.30
N ASN A 52 5.74 10.67 -21.12
CA ASN A 52 5.69 11.76 -20.14
C ASN A 52 5.74 11.26 -18.68
N GLN A 53 5.73 9.94 -18.47
CA GLN A 53 5.80 9.27 -17.17
C GLN A 53 6.95 8.26 -17.19
N THR A 54 7.73 8.22 -16.10
CA THR A 54 8.87 7.29 -15.95
C THR A 54 8.43 5.85 -15.66
N PHE A 55 7.18 5.65 -15.23
CA PHE A 55 6.58 4.34 -15.08
C PHE A 55 5.05 4.38 -15.21
N THR A 56 4.45 3.22 -15.47
CA THR A 56 3.02 2.95 -15.29
C THR A 56 2.83 1.83 -14.27
N GLU A 57 1.72 1.87 -13.54
CA GLU A 57 1.32 0.80 -12.63
C GLU A 57 -0.15 0.47 -12.87
N THR A 58 -0.46 -0.80 -13.04
CA THR A 58 -1.82 -1.30 -13.23
C THR A 58 -2.05 -2.55 -12.38
N ASN A 59 -3.30 -2.99 -12.28
CA ASN A 59 -3.62 -4.29 -11.70
C ASN A 59 -4.57 -5.08 -12.57
N ASN A 60 -4.49 -6.41 -12.48
CA ASN A 60 -5.44 -7.36 -13.08
C ASN A 60 -6.23 -8.13 -12.00
N LYS A 61 -6.57 -7.44 -10.90
CA LYS A 61 -7.26 -7.95 -9.69
C LYS A 61 -6.45 -8.88 -8.77
N SER A 62 -5.40 -9.53 -9.26
CA SER A 62 -4.57 -10.43 -8.42
C SER A 62 -3.09 -10.09 -8.45
N GLN A 63 -2.66 -9.31 -9.44
CA GLN A 63 -1.27 -8.95 -9.67
C GLN A 63 -1.17 -7.45 -9.89
N ILE A 64 -0.02 -6.90 -9.51
CA ILE A 64 0.39 -5.54 -9.84
C ILE A 64 1.36 -5.67 -11.01
N ILE A 65 1.15 -4.86 -12.03
CA ILE A 65 2.02 -4.79 -13.21
C ILE A 65 2.63 -3.40 -13.22
N ARG A 66 3.95 -3.32 -13.03
CA ARG A 66 4.71 -2.07 -13.11
C ARG A 66 5.57 -2.08 -14.36
N SER A 67 5.46 -1.03 -15.17
CA SER A 67 6.28 -0.85 -16.38
C SER A 67 7.14 0.38 -16.19
N GLU A 68 8.45 0.24 -16.19
CA GLU A 68 9.40 1.36 -16.10
C GLU A 68 9.96 1.69 -17.49
N PHE A 69 9.95 2.97 -17.85
CA PHE A 69 10.38 3.45 -19.15
C PHE A 69 11.68 4.24 -19.01
N SER A 70 12.68 3.90 -19.81
CA SER A 70 13.93 4.63 -19.87
C SER A 70 14.43 4.75 -21.31
N TYR A 71 15.19 5.80 -21.59
CA TYR A 71 15.83 6.02 -22.88
C TYR A 71 17.31 6.27 -22.69
N SER A 72 18.15 5.44 -23.30
CA SER A 72 19.60 5.59 -23.29
C SER A 72 20.20 5.07 -24.58
N ASN A 73 21.26 5.71 -25.08
CA ASN A 73 22.02 5.25 -26.26
C ASN A 73 21.17 4.98 -27.52
N GLY A 74 20.11 5.77 -27.78
CA GLY A 74 19.24 5.56 -28.94
C GLY A 74 18.22 4.43 -28.78
N GLN A 75 18.14 3.84 -27.57
CA GLN A 75 17.30 2.70 -27.26
C GLN A 75 16.29 3.05 -26.16
N TYR A 76 15.03 2.68 -26.38
CA TYR A 76 14.02 2.65 -25.34
C TYR A 76 14.14 1.32 -24.61
N ARG A 77 14.14 1.36 -23.29
CA ARG A 77 14.10 0.17 -22.45
C ARG A 77 12.83 0.22 -21.62
N VAL A 78 12.01 -0.81 -21.78
CA VAL A 78 10.83 -1.01 -20.94
C VAL A 78 11.09 -2.22 -20.05
N VAL A 79 11.06 -2.01 -18.73
CA VAL A 79 11.20 -3.09 -17.75
C VAL A 79 9.83 -3.34 -17.13
N TYR A 80 9.27 -4.52 -17.38
CA TYR A 80 8.01 -4.94 -16.77
C TYR A 80 8.28 -5.83 -15.57
N THR A 81 7.64 -5.50 -14.45
CA THR A 81 7.63 -6.31 -13.24
C THR A 81 6.19 -6.71 -12.95
N VAL A 82 5.96 -8.01 -12.87
CA VAL A 82 4.69 -8.57 -12.38
C VAL A 82 4.91 -9.03 -10.96
N SER A 83 4.09 -8.53 -10.05
CA SER A 83 4.21 -8.83 -8.64
C SER A 83 2.84 -9.15 -8.03
N LYS A 84 2.87 -9.77 -6.86
CA LYS A 84 1.69 -10.09 -6.06
C LYS A 84 1.90 -9.63 -4.63
N CYS A 85 0.81 -9.46 -3.90
CA CYS A 85 0.93 -9.20 -2.48
C CYS A 85 1.51 -10.42 -1.75
N PRO A 86 2.43 -10.22 -0.79
CA PRO A 86 2.92 -11.30 0.06
C PRO A 86 1.78 -12.01 0.78
N ASN A 87 2.01 -13.28 1.16
CA ASN A 87 1.06 -14.05 1.94
C ASN A 87 0.59 -13.28 3.20
N ALA A 88 -0.70 -13.39 3.52
CA ALA A 88 -1.38 -12.67 4.61
C ALA A 88 -1.55 -11.14 4.42
N THR A 89 -1.33 -10.63 3.21
CA THR A 89 -1.72 -9.27 2.80
C THR A 89 -2.63 -9.31 1.59
N ASP A 90 -3.43 -8.27 1.43
CA ASP A 90 -4.39 -8.16 0.34
C ASP A 90 -4.09 -6.93 -0.53
N LEU A 91 -4.41 -7.04 -1.82
CA LEU A 91 -4.24 -5.97 -2.79
C LEU A 91 -5.39 -4.96 -2.70
N TYR A 92 -5.05 -3.69 -2.52
CA TYR A 92 -5.98 -2.57 -2.54
C TYR A 92 -5.60 -1.57 -3.63
N THR A 93 -6.62 -0.99 -4.26
CA THR A 93 -6.45 0.16 -5.17
C THR A 93 -6.98 1.40 -4.48
N ARG A 94 -6.10 2.37 -4.26
CA ARG A 94 -6.42 3.61 -3.54
C ARG A 94 -6.18 4.81 -4.43
N THR A 95 -7.14 5.73 -4.46
CA THR A 95 -7.02 6.96 -5.25
C THR A 95 -7.02 8.15 -4.31
N VAL A 96 -5.92 8.91 -4.30
CA VAL A 96 -5.75 10.11 -3.47
C VAL A 96 -5.42 11.29 -4.38
N GLY A 97 -6.36 12.23 -4.50
CA GLY A 97 -6.26 13.32 -5.47
C GLY A 97 -6.19 12.76 -6.89
N ALA A 98 -5.12 13.08 -7.62
CA ALA A 98 -4.89 12.62 -8.99
C ALA A 98 -4.00 11.34 -9.08
N LYS A 99 -3.58 10.79 -7.93
CA LYS A 99 -2.70 9.62 -7.88
C LYS A 99 -3.50 8.36 -7.55
N THR A 100 -3.23 7.29 -8.28
CA THR A 100 -3.71 5.94 -7.97
C THR A 100 -2.54 5.11 -7.46
N TYR A 101 -2.74 4.41 -6.35
CA TYR A 101 -1.80 3.50 -5.75
C TYR A 101 -2.36 2.08 -5.77
N HIS A 102 -1.54 1.11 -6.14
CA HIS A 102 -1.81 -0.31 -5.90
C HIS A 102 -0.94 -0.78 -4.73
N VAL A 103 -1.56 -1.09 -3.59
CA VAL A 103 -0.85 -1.35 -2.33
C VAL A 103 -1.23 -2.69 -1.74
N CYS A 104 -0.24 -3.34 -1.11
CA CYS A 104 -0.45 -4.54 -0.33
C CYS A 104 -0.58 -4.17 1.14
N VAL A 105 -1.71 -4.53 1.75
CA VAL A 105 -2.05 -4.15 3.12
C VAL A 105 -2.41 -5.38 3.93
N GLY A 106 -1.88 -5.47 5.14
CA GLY A 106 -2.21 -6.56 6.05
C GLY A 106 -1.78 -6.29 7.48
N PHE A 107 -2.33 -7.09 8.40
CA PHE A 107 -1.98 -7.02 9.80
C PHE A 107 -0.70 -7.79 10.09
N ARG A 108 0.20 -7.21 10.88
CA ARG A 108 1.35 -7.90 11.48
C ARG A 108 1.20 -7.91 12.99
N LEU A 109 1.57 -9.03 13.62
CA LEU A 109 1.47 -9.22 15.06
C LEU A 109 2.84 -9.08 15.71
N PHE A 110 2.86 -8.61 16.95
CA PHE A 110 4.09 -8.62 17.75
C PHE A 110 4.40 -10.05 18.22
N GLU A 111 5.66 -10.47 18.13
CA GLU A 111 6.11 -11.79 18.62
C GLU A 111 5.83 -11.97 20.12
N GLY A 112 5.99 -10.90 20.92
CA GLY A 112 5.67 -10.86 22.35
C GLY A 112 4.19 -10.60 22.68
N ARG A 113 3.32 -10.50 21.66
CA ARG A 113 1.88 -10.16 21.75
C ARG A 113 1.54 -8.80 22.36
N ILE A 114 2.52 -7.95 22.58
CA ILE A 114 2.36 -6.59 23.12
C ILE A 114 3.45 -5.67 22.55
N GLY A 115 3.09 -4.45 22.16
CA GLY A 115 4.05 -3.48 21.61
C GLY A 115 3.55 -2.04 21.63
N THR A 116 4.49 -1.10 21.65
CA THR A 116 4.25 0.35 21.55
C THR A 116 4.01 0.79 20.10
N PHE A 117 3.66 2.05 19.88
CA PHE A 117 3.56 2.61 18.53
C PHE A 117 4.91 2.55 17.80
N TYR A 118 6.02 2.79 18.50
CA TYR A 118 7.35 2.70 17.91
C TYR A 118 7.74 1.27 17.52
N ASP A 119 7.31 0.27 18.31
CA ASP A 119 7.45 -1.14 17.94
C ASP A 119 6.63 -1.46 16.69
N ALA A 120 5.43 -0.86 16.55
CA ALA A 120 4.58 -0.99 15.37
C ALA A 120 5.23 -0.41 14.11
N GLN A 121 5.81 0.79 14.21
CA GLN A 121 6.56 1.41 13.12
C GLN A 121 7.72 0.52 12.66
N LYS A 122 8.46 -0.04 13.61
CA LYS A 122 9.57 -0.95 13.31
C LYS A 122 9.05 -2.23 12.63
N LEU A 123 8.04 -2.88 13.21
CA LEU A 123 7.41 -4.09 12.69
C LEU A 123 6.91 -3.92 11.24
N CYS A 124 6.31 -2.77 10.93
CA CYS A 124 5.81 -2.50 9.59
C CYS A 124 6.88 -2.06 8.58
N LYS A 125 8.14 -1.88 9.00
CA LYS A 125 9.29 -1.59 8.12
C LYS A 125 10.22 -2.79 7.92
N GLU A 126 10.07 -3.82 8.73
CA GLU A 126 10.78 -5.09 8.58
C GLU A 126 10.25 -5.89 7.38
N ASP A 127 11.01 -6.88 6.90
CA ASP A 127 10.60 -7.86 5.87
C ASP A 127 9.83 -7.25 4.68
N GLY A 128 10.44 -6.24 4.06
CA GLY A 128 9.87 -5.55 2.90
C GLY A 128 8.63 -4.73 3.23
N GLY A 129 8.49 -4.21 4.44
CA GLY A 129 7.42 -3.29 4.81
C GLY A 129 7.71 -1.82 4.44
N TYR A 130 6.70 -1.06 4.03
CA TYR A 130 6.82 0.39 3.84
C TYR A 130 6.68 1.16 5.15
N GLY A 131 5.74 0.74 6.00
CA GLY A 131 5.40 1.42 7.24
C GLY A 131 3.96 1.15 7.68
N LEU A 132 3.54 1.87 8.70
CA LEU A 132 2.15 1.86 9.15
C LEU A 132 1.24 2.36 8.03
N THR A 133 0.00 1.89 8.01
CA THR A 133 -1.05 2.39 7.13
C THR A 133 -2.38 2.50 7.87
N GLY A 134 -3.37 3.05 7.21
CA GLY A 134 -4.75 3.09 7.65
C GLY A 134 -5.73 2.88 6.50
N PRO A 135 -7.04 2.98 6.78
CA PRO A 135 -8.07 3.00 5.75
C PRO A 135 -8.05 4.28 4.93
N LEU A 136 -8.26 4.13 3.63
CA LEU A 136 -8.55 5.20 2.69
C LEU A 136 -9.93 5.83 2.97
N ASP A 137 -10.92 4.98 3.26
CA ASP A 137 -12.33 5.34 3.43
C ASP A 137 -13.05 4.38 4.40
N ASP A 138 -14.34 4.67 4.65
CA ASP A 138 -15.19 3.90 5.56
C ASP A 138 -15.37 2.43 5.13
N ASN A 139 -15.31 2.13 3.82
CA ASN A 139 -15.45 0.76 3.33
C ASN A 139 -14.19 -0.05 3.65
N GLU A 140 -13.02 0.53 3.39
CA GLU A 140 -11.75 -0.09 3.73
C GLU A 140 -11.64 -0.27 5.25
N TYR A 141 -12.11 0.72 6.02
CA TYR A 141 -12.20 0.60 7.47
C TYR A 141 -13.05 -0.59 7.93
N ALA A 142 -14.25 -0.76 7.37
CA ALA A 142 -15.13 -1.87 7.73
C ALA A 142 -14.45 -3.23 7.47
N ILE A 143 -13.74 -3.36 6.35
CA ILE A 143 -12.98 -4.57 6.01
C ILE A 143 -11.85 -4.80 7.03
N PHE A 144 -11.07 -3.77 7.33
CA PHE A 144 -9.97 -3.88 8.28
C PHE A 144 -10.46 -4.17 9.70
N LYS A 145 -11.60 -3.59 10.09
CA LYS A 145 -12.26 -3.88 11.36
C LYS A 145 -12.58 -5.37 11.47
N ASP A 146 -13.25 -5.93 10.47
CA ASP A 146 -13.65 -7.35 10.48
C ASP A 146 -12.43 -8.28 10.49
N LYS A 147 -11.40 -7.95 9.71
CA LYS A 147 -10.12 -8.69 9.71
C LYS A 147 -9.40 -8.60 11.06
N GLY A 148 -9.34 -7.42 11.66
CA GLY A 148 -8.73 -7.22 12.98
C GLY A 148 -9.48 -7.97 14.08
N LEU A 149 -10.82 -7.96 14.06
CA LEU A 149 -11.66 -8.74 14.97
C LEU A 149 -11.45 -10.25 14.81
N ALA A 150 -11.40 -10.76 13.57
CA ALA A 150 -11.09 -12.16 13.30
C ALA A 150 -9.68 -12.52 13.78
N LEU A 151 -8.71 -11.62 13.60
CA LEU A 151 -7.33 -11.83 14.02
C LEU A 151 -7.18 -11.88 15.56
N ARG A 152 -7.90 -11.02 16.30
CA ARG A 152 -7.98 -11.10 17.77
C ARG A 152 -8.40 -12.50 18.23
N LYS A 153 -9.44 -13.03 17.60
CA LYS A 153 -10.04 -14.31 17.94
C LYS A 153 -9.07 -15.48 17.80
N VAL A 154 -8.45 -15.60 16.64
CA VAL A 154 -7.49 -16.69 16.39
C VAL A 154 -6.23 -16.59 17.26
N ASN A 155 -5.92 -15.41 17.81
CA ASN A 155 -4.79 -15.19 18.73
C ASN A 155 -5.15 -15.31 20.22
N GLY A 156 -6.37 -15.75 20.56
CA GLY A 156 -6.81 -15.92 21.95
C GLY A 156 -7.03 -14.59 22.69
N GLN A 157 -7.22 -13.50 21.93
CA GLN A 157 -7.48 -12.15 22.41
C GLN A 157 -8.94 -11.73 22.13
N ASP A 158 -9.85 -12.72 22.13
CA ASP A 158 -11.30 -12.56 21.87
C ASP A 158 -11.96 -11.45 22.70
N LYS A 159 -11.41 -11.17 23.89
CA LYS A 159 -11.96 -10.20 24.84
C LYS A 159 -11.39 -8.78 24.67
N GLY A 160 -10.35 -8.60 23.84
CA GLY A 160 -9.77 -7.29 23.50
C GLY A 160 -8.34 -7.38 22.97
N GLY A 161 -7.91 -6.38 22.18
CA GLY A 161 -6.55 -6.31 21.64
C GLY A 161 -6.43 -5.29 20.50
N TYR A 162 -5.63 -4.26 20.63
CA TYR A 162 -5.62 -3.13 19.69
C TYR A 162 -4.57 -3.30 18.60
N PHE A 163 -4.78 -2.64 17.47
CA PHE A 163 -3.78 -2.55 16.41
C PHE A 163 -3.42 -1.09 16.20
N TRP A 164 -2.12 -0.79 16.25
CA TRP A 164 -1.60 0.50 15.84
C TRP A 164 -1.81 0.69 14.34
N ILE A 165 -2.16 1.90 13.94
CA ILE A 165 -2.32 2.31 12.54
C ILE A 165 -1.56 3.62 12.32
N ASP A 166 -1.45 4.03 11.07
CA ASP A 166 -0.72 5.26 10.76
C ASP A 166 -1.36 6.52 11.37
N GLY A 167 -0.54 7.52 11.63
CA GLY A 167 -0.90 8.77 12.26
C GLY A 167 -0.24 8.93 13.62
N PHE A 168 0.72 9.85 13.67
CA PHE A 168 1.50 10.19 14.87
C PHE A 168 1.52 11.70 15.13
N SER A 169 1.42 12.09 16.40
CA SER A 169 1.54 13.48 16.84
C SER A 169 2.65 13.64 17.87
N ASN A 170 3.69 14.43 17.55
CA ASN A 170 4.89 14.55 18.39
C ASN A 170 4.77 15.60 19.50
N GLN A 171 4.14 16.76 19.27
CA GLN A 171 4.31 17.93 20.16
C GLN A 171 3.13 18.93 20.16
N THR A 172 2.31 18.96 19.11
CA THR A 172 1.24 19.96 18.96
C THR A 172 -0.10 19.26 18.96
N LYS A 173 -1.00 19.65 19.89
CA LYS A 173 -2.35 19.09 20.00
C LYS A 173 -3.01 18.95 18.62
N TYR A 174 -3.32 17.71 18.24
CA TYR A 174 -4.11 17.33 17.07
C TYR A 174 -3.48 17.55 15.68
N VAL A 175 -2.16 17.79 15.58
CA VAL A 175 -1.48 17.67 14.29
C VAL A 175 -0.90 16.28 14.18
N PHE A 176 -1.52 15.44 13.36
CA PHE A 176 -1.05 14.09 13.04
C PHE A 176 -0.30 14.10 11.71
N LEU A 177 0.83 13.41 11.70
CA LEU A 177 1.64 13.11 10.53
C LEU A 177 1.41 11.65 10.14
N TYR A 178 1.38 11.40 8.84
CA TYR A 178 1.10 10.09 8.27
C TYR A 178 2.32 9.65 7.45
N GLU A 179 2.71 8.40 7.62
CA GLU A 179 3.80 7.73 6.89
C GLU A 179 3.35 7.22 5.51
N ASP A 180 2.08 6.84 5.35
CA ASP A 180 1.54 6.26 4.13
C ASP A 180 0.64 7.24 3.37
N GLU A 181 1.19 7.80 2.29
CA GLU A 181 0.48 8.71 1.40
C GLU A 181 -0.74 8.09 0.69
N SER A 182 -0.89 6.76 0.71
CA SER A 182 -1.94 6.07 -0.05
C SER A 182 -3.32 6.08 0.62
N HIS A 183 -3.43 6.39 1.92
CA HIS A 183 -4.71 6.34 2.65
C HIS A 183 -5.33 7.73 2.95
N ASN A 184 -4.83 8.80 2.33
CA ASN A 184 -5.40 10.15 2.41
C ASN A 184 -5.53 10.73 3.86
N GLY A 185 -4.51 10.51 4.70
CA GLY A 185 -4.52 11.00 6.07
C GLY A 185 -5.66 10.41 6.91
N ALA A 186 -6.36 11.24 7.69
CA ALA A 186 -7.47 10.80 8.56
C ALA A 186 -8.85 10.80 7.89
N THR A 187 -8.98 11.00 6.58
CA THR A 187 -10.30 11.07 5.93
C THR A 187 -11.11 9.78 6.08
N GLY A 188 -10.47 8.62 6.03
CA GLY A 188 -11.12 7.31 6.24
C GLY A 188 -11.18 6.86 7.72
N TYR A 189 -10.84 7.74 8.67
CA TYR A 189 -10.66 7.36 10.07
C TYR A 189 -11.94 7.72 10.85
N PRO A 190 -12.78 6.74 11.26
CA PRO A 190 -13.90 7.03 12.14
C PRO A 190 -13.37 7.20 13.57
N ILE A 191 -12.98 8.43 13.90
CA ILE A 191 -12.36 8.78 15.18
C ILE A 191 -13.44 8.92 16.27
N HIS A 192 -13.21 8.28 17.42
CA HIS A 192 -14.12 8.38 18.56
C HIS A 192 -14.23 9.83 19.10
N PRO A 193 -15.44 10.37 19.36
CA PRO A 193 -15.63 11.77 19.76
C PRO A 193 -14.99 12.18 21.09
N GLN A 194 -14.68 11.21 21.97
CA GLN A 194 -14.07 11.47 23.28
C GLN A 194 -12.54 11.48 23.27
N ASN A 195 -11.91 11.50 22.08
CA ASN A 195 -10.47 11.60 21.88
C ASN A 195 -9.92 12.99 22.24
N GLN A 196 -10.05 13.36 23.51
CA GLN A 196 -9.60 14.64 24.07
C GLN A 196 -8.45 14.42 25.06
N TYR A 197 -7.28 13.98 24.58
CA TYR A 197 -6.10 13.85 25.46
C TYR A 197 -5.14 15.03 25.37
N LYS A 198 -4.61 15.38 26.55
CA LYS A 198 -3.58 16.39 26.80
C LYS A 198 -2.33 15.63 27.24
N ASN A 199 -1.35 15.45 26.34
CA ASN A 199 0.10 15.41 26.58
C ASN A 199 0.79 14.47 25.55
N PRO A 200 1.36 15.02 24.45
CA PRO A 200 2.00 14.24 23.38
C PRO A 200 3.33 13.60 23.83
N PRO A 201 3.81 12.49 23.19
CA PRO A 201 3.44 11.97 21.86
C PRO A 201 2.33 10.92 21.79
N THR A 202 1.56 10.90 20.68
CA THR A 202 0.36 10.08 20.50
C THR A 202 0.32 9.39 19.13
N GLY A 203 -0.14 8.13 19.07
CA GLY A 203 -0.40 7.39 17.84
C GLY A 203 -1.87 6.97 17.69
N TYR A 204 -2.33 6.74 16.47
CA TYR A 204 -3.66 6.18 16.20
C TYR A 204 -3.70 4.66 16.32
N PHE A 205 -4.84 4.16 16.74
CA PHE A 205 -5.14 2.73 16.77
C PHE A 205 -6.59 2.44 16.45
N MET A 206 -6.86 1.21 16.04
CA MET A 206 -8.20 0.75 15.71
C MET A 206 -8.78 -0.20 16.76
N LEU A 207 -10.11 -0.36 16.68
CA LEU A 207 -10.91 -1.24 17.52
C LEU A 207 -10.96 -0.79 18.99
N PHE A 208 -11.15 0.51 19.19
CA PHE A 208 -11.34 1.15 20.48
C PHE A 208 -12.52 0.51 21.26
N PRO A 209 -12.36 0.22 22.57
CA PRO A 209 -13.39 -0.49 23.33
C PRO A 209 -14.63 0.40 23.55
N GLY A 210 -15.83 -0.14 23.30
CA GLY A 210 -17.09 0.60 23.42
C GLY A 210 -18.19 0.04 22.53
N LYS A 211 -18.92 0.90 21.81
CA LYS A 211 -20.07 0.51 20.99
C LYS A 211 -19.86 0.50 19.47
N GLU A 212 -18.69 0.88 18.96
CA GLU A 212 -18.53 1.04 17.51
C GLU A 212 -17.23 0.46 16.94
N ASP A 213 -16.36 -0.13 17.78
CA ASP A 213 -15.03 -0.62 17.36
C ASP A 213 -14.36 0.40 16.44
N VAL A 214 -14.40 1.68 16.84
CA VAL A 214 -13.91 2.87 16.11
C VAL A 214 -12.42 3.09 16.35
N MET A 215 -11.86 4.15 15.78
CA MET A 215 -10.47 4.53 16.00
C MET A 215 -10.30 5.38 17.25
N GLY A 216 -9.20 5.13 17.95
CA GLY A 216 -8.73 5.88 19.10
C GLY A 216 -7.34 6.47 18.84
N ASP A 217 -6.94 7.41 19.67
CA ASP A 217 -5.55 7.85 19.79
C ASP A 217 -5.05 7.58 21.21
N TYR A 218 -3.80 7.18 21.36
CA TYR A 218 -3.22 6.92 22.67
C TYR A 218 -1.72 7.20 22.72
N GLU A 219 -1.19 7.37 23.94
CA GLU A 219 0.21 7.64 24.21
C GLU A 219 1.12 6.64 23.47
N ALA A 220 1.98 7.15 22.58
CA ALA A 220 2.76 6.33 21.66
C ALA A 220 3.74 5.37 22.37
N GLU A 221 4.16 5.72 23.59
CA GLU A 221 5.07 4.93 24.43
C GLU A 221 4.36 3.82 25.22
N LYS A 222 3.02 3.80 25.25
CA LYS A 222 2.26 2.77 25.95
C LYS A 222 2.02 1.57 25.05
N SER A 223 2.00 0.39 25.64
CA SER A 223 1.71 -0.86 24.96
C SER A 223 0.42 -1.53 25.43
N TRP A 224 -0.37 -0.81 26.24
CA TRP A 224 -1.68 -1.23 26.73
C TRP A 224 -2.61 -0.04 26.90
N PHE A 225 -3.91 -0.28 26.80
CA PHE A 225 -4.96 0.69 27.09
C PHE A 225 -6.04 0.03 27.95
N VAL A 226 -6.32 0.62 29.12
CA VAL A 226 -7.23 0.06 30.13
C VAL A 226 -6.82 -1.35 30.57
N ASN A 227 -7.44 -2.41 30.06
CA ASN A 227 -7.16 -3.79 30.46
C ASN A 227 -6.65 -4.65 29.29
N TYR A 228 -6.37 -4.04 28.13
CA TYR A 228 -6.05 -4.74 26.90
C TYR A 228 -4.76 -4.21 26.27
N TYR A 229 -4.13 -5.07 25.47
CA TYR A 229 -2.82 -4.82 24.89
C TYR A 229 -2.90 -4.40 23.43
N PHE A 230 -1.91 -3.66 22.96
CA PHE A 230 -1.69 -3.49 21.52
C PHE A 230 -0.95 -4.71 21.00
N ILE A 231 -1.61 -5.50 20.16
CA ILE A 231 -1.16 -6.84 19.77
C ILE A 231 -0.47 -6.87 18.40
N GLY A 232 -0.54 -5.78 17.66
CA GLY A 232 0.07 -5.66 16.35
C GLY A 232 -0.19 -4.31 15.69
N ALA A 233 -0.08 -4.30 14.37
CA ALA A 233 -0.21 -3.12 13.55
C ALA A 233 -0.82 -3.44 12.18
N LEU A 234 -1.46 -2.44 11.57
CA LEU A 234 -1.84 -2.48 10.16
C LEU A 234 -0.68 -1.91 9.33
N CYS A 235 -0.12 -2.73 8.44
CA CYS A 235 1.08 -2.39 7.69
C CYS A 235 0.80 -2.33 6.19
N ARG A 236 1.43 -1.37 5.51
CA ARG A 236 1.63 -1.42 4.06
C ARG A 236 2.93 -2.15 3.78
N VAL A 237 2.91 -3.12 2.87
CA VAL A 237 4.07 -3.95 2.52
C VAL A 237 4.40 -3.83 1.04
N ASN A 238 5.65 -4.14 0.70
CA ASN A 238 6.11 -4.30 -0.66
C ASN A 238 5.41 -5.50 -1.31
N ASP A 239 5.14 -5.35 -2.59
CA ASP A 239 4.81 -6.42 -3.50
C ASP A 239 6.02 -7.36 -3.69
N VAL A 240 5.74 -8.63 -4.02
CA VAL A 240 6.75 -9.67 -4.27
C VAL A 240 6.72 -10.05 -5.74
N PRO A 241 7.88 -10.09 -6.44
CA PRO A 241 7.95 -10.59 -7.81
C PRO A 241 7.33 -11.98 -7.94
N GLN A 242 6.72 -12.26 -9.09
CA GLN A 242 6.34 -13.63 -9.43
C GLN A 242 7.55 -14.39 -9.97
N ASP A 243 7.72 -15.63 -9.48
CA ASP A 243 8.70 -16.60 -9.98
C ASP A 243 8.28 -17.17 -11.34
#